data_AF-A0A349R3V3-F1
#
_entry.id   AF-A0A349R3V3-F1
#
_cell.length_a   1.000
_cell.length_b   1.000
_cell.length_c   1.000
_cell.angle_alpha   90.00
_cell.angle_beta   90.00
_cell.angle_gamma   90.00
#
_symmetry.space_group_name_H-M   'P 1'
#
loop_
_entity.id
_entity.type
_entity.pdbx_description
1 polymer ?
#
loop_
_entity_poly.entity_id
_entity_poly.type
_entity_poly.pdbx_seq_one_letter_code
_entity_poly.pdbx_strand_id
1 'polypeptide(L)'
;MNEHRFVSALRLPNNLFEESGTSVGTDLIVLQKSSGPRSLSGRALDFMGTSENCNLLFNNPNHIIATRSFQDTDKYGKPITIHLHDGGTERIAEDLYRKLSEDFQRYFDLKMFNEHKVTAIDTKVLSKPADNIPEKNIIHNSGDKRAIQLDLFSDQVLGEMSVKKTKRRGRKTSQSNVTKFKQLSFFDSGEIGTVDQKDKLDTELNHNEKKANIQKHSSNSSKKRVESLSLFHEIDDSKVCKNEPETFAGEVKSFYRENTLIVSNGRVGKLKMNRRDRAFIFQPIELSVTDNKRIQSYIKLRDSYQLLYDFEANNRLEDVETRKLLNWTYDDFVARFGNLNTAENIKFIKMDASGNEIPYLERVVGGVIHKSNIFDHPVSFSTREVTVNSASEALSASLNLSGSVDLGFMEDISGFTESELLENLQGQIFYNPLSGKMEVSQKFLAGNVVLKARQLTEYISLHPQDTEALKSLAALEKARPEPIKFDELDFNLGERWIGCDIYNRFASHLFDTEIKIYYSESSDDFSVNAKASNIKITEKYAIKSESRTFDGLNLLRHALVNTTPDITKTEYLADGTAVKVKDMDAIQMANGKIDEIRNEFTDWLYQ
;
A
#
# COMPACT_ATOMS: atom_id res chain seq x y z
N MET A 1 -8.31 6.50 -5.31
CA MET A 1 -8.91 7.54 -6.18
C MET A 1 -10.37 7.88 -5.86
N ASN A 2 -11.05 7.18 -4.93
CA ASN A 2 -12.45 7.46 -4.63
C ASN A 2 -12.70 8.80 -3.91
N GLU A 3 -11.66 9.36 -3.26
CA GLU A 3 -11.72 10.60 -2.47
C GLU A 3 -10.84 11.73 -3.05
N HIS A 4 -10.22 11.52 -4.21
CA HIS A 4 -9.29 12.48 -4.81
C HIS A 4 -9.50 12.62 -6.31
N ARG A 5 -9.51 13.87 -6.79
CA ARG A 5 -9.52 14.22 -8.21
C ARG A 5 -8.12 14.05 -8.78
N PHE A 6 -8.00 13.29 -9.85
CA PHE A 6 -6.76 13.09 -10.58
C PHE A 6 -6.41 14.35 -11.39
N VAL A 7 -5.26 14.99 -11.09
CA VAL A 7 -4.83 16.25 -11.72
C VAL A 7 -3.76 15.98 -12.77
N SER A 8 -2.67 15.32 -12.41
CA SER A 8 -1.58 15.01 -13.34
C SER A 8 -0.89 13.71 -12.97
N ALA A 9 -0.29 13.06 -13.97
CA ALA A 9 0.68 12.01 -13.75
C ALA A 9 1.68 12.04 -14.91
N LEU A 10 2.97 12.08 -14.58
CA LEU A 10 4.07 12.21 -15.51
C LEU A 10 5.20 11.26 -15.11
N ARG A 11 5.72 10.50 -16.08
CA ARG A 11 6.92 9.69 -15.94
C ARG A 11 8.15 10.54 -16.20
N LEU A 12 9.03 10.59 -15.22
CA LEU A 12 10.32 11.28 -15.27
C LEU A 12 11.40 10.36 -15.88
N PRO A 13 12.44 10.92 -16.50
CA PRO A 13 13.48 10.12 -17.13
C PRO A 13 14.35 9.42 -16.09
N ASN A 14 14.88 8.25 -16.44
CA ASN A 14 15.70 7.41 -15.56
C ASN A 14 17.00 8.10 -15.12
N ASN A 15 17.51 9.07 -15.89
CA ASN A 15 18.71 9.83 -15.56
C ASN A 15 18.47 11.08 -14.69
N LEU A 16 17.26 11.28 -14.17
CA LEU A 16 16.96 12.43 -13.29
C LEU A 16 17.86 12.46 -12.04
N PHE A 17 18.16 11.29 -11.47
CA PHE A 17 18.94 11.16 -10.23
C PHE A 17 20.37 10.64 -10.45
N GLU A 18 20.88 10.75 -11.69
CA GLU A 18 22.21 10.24 -12.05
C GLU A 18 23.32 10.95 -11.27
N GLU A 19 23.16 12.26 -11.00
CA GLU A 19 24.06 13.05 -10.14
C GLU A 19 24.10 12.56 -8.68
N SER A 20 23.04 11.86 -8.23
CA SER A 20 22.96 11.22 -6.91
C SER A 20 23.38 9.74 -6.92
N GLY A 21 23.91 9.25 -8.05
CA GLY A 21 24.39 7.87 -8.20
C GLY A 21 23.29 6.82 -8.41
N THR A 22 22.06 7.24 -8.74
CA THR A 22 20.92 6.33 -8.92
C THR A 22 20.24 6.55 -10.28
N SER A 23 20.00 5.48 -11.03
CA SER A 23 19.23 5.52 -12.28
C SER A 23 17.95 4.70 -12.12
N VAL A 24 16.83 5.39 -11.90
CA VAL A 24 15.52 4.79 -11.63
C VAL A 24 14.44 5.58 -12.34
N GLY A 25 13.54 4.90 -13.07
CA GLY A 25 12.36 5.53 -13.65
C GLY A 25 11.38 5.92 -12.53
N THR A 26 11.06 7.22 -12.44
CA THR A 26 10.24 7.77 -11.35
C THR A 26 8.97 8.39 -11.91
N ASP A 27 7.84 8.17 -11.24
CA ASP A 27 6.54 8.72 -11.67
C ASP A 27 6.09 9.81 -10.68
N LEU A 28 5.74 10.99 -11.18
CA LEU A 28 5.14 12.09 -10.43
C LEU A 28 3.62 12.03 -10.60
N ILE A 29 2.87 11.97 -9.50
CA ILE A 29 1.40 11.93 -9.51
C ILE A 29 0.88 13.09 -8.65
N VAL A 30 -0.06 13.86 -9.20
CA VAL A 30 -0.71 14.99 -8.53
C VAL A 30 -2.20 14.71 -8.38
N LEU A 31 -2.67 14.74 -7.14
CA LEU A 31 -4.06 14.50 -6.76
C LEU A 31 -4.60 15.70 -5.98
N GLN A 32 -5.84 16.10 -6.23
CA GLN A 32 -6.55 17.13 -5.46
C GLN A 32 -7.61 16.47 -4.58
N LYS A 33 -7.55 16.65 -3.25
CA LYS A 33 -8.52 16.08 -2.31
C LYS A 33 -9.94 16.60 -2.56
N SER A 34 -10.92 15.71 -2.54
CA SER A 34 -12.33 16.03 -2.76
C SER A 34 -13.25 15.17 -1.89
N SER A 35 -13.93 15.77 -0.92
CA SER A 35 -14.76 15.08 0.08
C SER A 35 -16.18 14.67 -0.40
N GLY A 36 -16.46 14.75 -1.70
CA GLY A 36 -17.77 14.39 -2.28
C GLY A 36 -17.74 13.08 -3.07
N PRO A 37 -18.84 12.30 -3.07
CA PRO A 37 -18.95 11.09 -3.89
C PRO A 37 -18.89 11.46 -5.38
N ARG A 38 -17.96 10.86 -6.14
CA ARG A 38 -17.74 11.19 -7.55
C ARG A 38 -17.42 9.95 -8.39
N SER A 39 -17.86 9.99 -9.65
CA SER A 39 -17.45 9.02 -10.68
C SER A 39 -16.01 9.28 -11.11
N LEU A 40 -15.21 8.23 -11.28
CA LEU A 40 -13.84 8.31 -11.78
C LEU A 40 -13.83 8.95 -13.18
N SER A 41 -12.88 9.87 -13.43
CA SER A 41 -12.67 10.44 -14.76
C SER A 41 -12.05 9.41 -15.71
N GLY A 42 -12.21 9.58 -17.03
CA GLY A 42 -11.58 8.69 -18.02
C GLY A 42 -10.07 8.55 -17.82
N ARG A 43 -9.39 9.67 -17.54
CA ARG A 43 -7.96 9.72 -17.21
C ARG A 43 -7.60 8.95 -15.93
N ALA A 44 -8.47 8.99 -14.91
CA ALA A 44 -8.30 8.22 -13.68
C ALA A 44 -8.47 6.71 -13.94
N LEU A 45 -9.43 6.33 -14.79
CA LEU A 45 -9.59 4.94 -15.22
C LEU A 45 -8.39 4.45 -16.03
N ASP A 46 -7.85 5.28 -16.93
CA ASP A 46 -6.64 4.98 -17.68
C ASP A 46 -5.43 4.85 -16.74
N PHE A 47 -5.30 5.71 -15.71
CA PHE A 47 -4.26 5.56 -14.70
C PHE A 47 -4.42 4.29 -13.85
N MET A 48 -5.64 3.76 -13.67
CA MET A 48 -5.86 2.55 -12.87
C MET A 48 -5.68 1.26 -13.66
N GLY A 49 -5.66 1.33 -14.99
CA GLY A 49 -5.51 0.14 -15.82
C GLY A 49 -4.07 -0.11 -16.24
N THR A 50 -3.75 -1.39 -16.44
CA THR A 50 -2.42 -1.87 -16.83
C THR A 50 -2.50 -2.61 -18.16
N SER A 51 -1.52 -2.39 -19.03
CA SER A 51 -1.34 -3.11 -20.30
C SER A 51 0.14 -3.50 -20.40
N GLU A 52 0.43 -4.77 -20.68
CA GLU A 52 1.79 -5.26 -21.01
C GLU A 52 2.91 -4.78 -20.05
N ASN A 53 2.60 -4.71 -18.75
CA ASN A 53 3.48 -4.26 -17.64
C ASN A 53 3.69 -2.74 -17.47
N CYS A 54 2.95 -1.90 -18.20
CA CYS A 54 2.91 -0.45 -17.96
C CYS A 54 1.49 0.04 -17.69
N ASN A 55 1.42 1.22 -17.07
CA ASN A 55 0.17 1.93 -16.83
C ASN A 55 -0.41 2.41 -18.18
N LEU A 56 -1.71 2.21 -18.43
CA LEU A 56 -2.35 2.64 -19.70
C LEU A 56 -2.18 4.14 -19.96
N LEU A 57 -2.11 4.96 -18.91
CA LEU A 57 -1.85 6.40 -19.05
C LEU A 57 -0.45 6.69 -19.59
N PHE A 58 0.54 5.88 -19.22
CA PHE A 58 1.93 6.02 -19.68
C PHE A 58 2.17 5.39 -21.06
N ASN A 59 1.17 4.75 -21.68
CA ASN A 59 1.24 4.40 -23.10
C ASN A 59 1.22 5.65 -23.99
N ASN A 60 0.70 6.77 -23.48
CA ASN A 60 0.74 8.03 -24.20
C ASN A 60 2.08 8.75 -23.93
N PRO A 61 2.93 8.98 -24.96
CA PRO A 61 4.21 9.64 -24.80
C PRO A 61 4.10 11.08 -24.26
N ASN A 62 2.92 11.70 -24.34
CA ASN A 62 2.70 13.02 -23.74
C ASN A 62 2.83 13.01 -22.21
N HIS A 63 2.71 11.86 -21.55
CA HIS A 63 2.89 11.71 -20.10
C HIS A 63 4.29 11.22 -19.71
N ILE A 64 5.24 11.19 -20.65
CA ILE A 64 6.62 10.81 -20.41
C ILE A 64 7.52 12.02 -20.72
N ILE A 65 8.47 12.30 -19.83
CA ILE A 65 9.51 13.33 -20.03
C ILE A 65 10.78 12.61 -20.46
N ALA A 66 11.02 12.55 -21.77
CA ALA A 66 12.19 11.88 -22.34
C ALA A 66 12.49 12.43 -23.74
N THR A 67 13.78 12.48 -24.09
CA THR A 67 14.22 12.75 -25.47
C THR A 67 14.44 11.45 -26.25
N ARG A 68 14.81 10.37 -25.56
CA ARG A 68 15.03 9.05 -26.15
C ARG A 68 14.49 7.94 -25.26
N SER A 69 14.02 6.87 -25.87
CA SER A 69 13.51 5.68 -25.18
C SER A 69 13.96 4.42 -25.91
N PHE A 70 14.38 3.40 -25.17
CA PHE A 70 14.74 2.09 -25.74
C PHE A 70 14.37 0.96 -24.79
N GLN A 71 14.28 -0.26 -25.31
CA GLN A 71 14.01 -1.45 -24.51
C GLN A 71 15.33 -2.05 -24.00
N ASP A 72 15.35 -2.40 -22.72
CA ASP A 72 16.47 -3.07 -22.05
C ASP A 72 15.92 -4.12 -21.07
N THR A 73 16.79 -4.78 -20.32
CA THR A 73 16.43 -5.75 -19.28
C THR A 73 16.72 -5.20 -17.88
N ASP A 74 15.76 -5.36 -16.97
CA ASP A 74 15.97 -5.07 -15.54
C ASP A 74 16.98 -6.08 -14.93
N LYS A 75 17.46 -5.82 -13.71
CA LYS A 75 18.39 -6.68 -12.93
C LYS A 75 17.92 -8.14 -12.75
N TYR A 76 16.67 -8.43 -13.09
CA TYR A 76 16.03 -9.74 -13.03
C TYR A 76 15.69 -10.32 -14.42
N GLY A 77 16.22 -9.76 -15.52
CA GLY A 77 16.06 -10.27 -16.88
C GLY A 77 14.70 -10.00 -17.52
N LYS A 78 13.86 -9.13 -16.94
CA LYS A 78 12.56 -8.74 -17.51
C LYS A 78 12.73 -7.55 -18.47
N PRO A 79 12.03 -7.52 -19.62
CA PRO A 79 12.08 -6.37 -20.52
C PRO A 79 11.47 -5.13 -19.87
N ILE A 80 12.21 -4.02 -19.87
CA ILE A 80 11.81 -2.70 -19.37
C ILE A 80 12.12 -1.63 -20.42
N THR A 81 11.26 -0.62 -20.54
CA THR A 81 11.55 0.55 -21.39
C THR A 81 12.28 1.59 -20.55
N ILE A 82 13.51 1.95 -20.94
CA ILE A 82 14.30 2.99 -20.30
C ILE A 82 14.07 4.30 -21.04
N HIS A 83 13.77 5.35 -20.28
CA HIS A 83 13.53 6.70 -20.78
C HIS A 83 14.68 7.61 -20.35
N LEU A 84 15.35 8.28 -21.29
CA LEU A 84 16.46 9.20 -20.99
C LEU A 84 16.18 10.59 -21.56
N HIS A 85 16.74 11.59 -20.90
CA HIS A 85 16.63 12.99 -21.30
C HIS A 85 18.01 13.63 -21.45
N ASP A 86 18.37 14.02 -22.68
CA ASP A 86 19.70 14.52 -23.05
C ASP A 86 19.97 15.96 -22.61
N GLY A 87 18.96 16.64 -22.07
CA GLY A 87 19.00 18.06 -21.75
C GLY A 87 19.49 18.44 -20.34
N GLY A 88 19.93 17.49 -19.52
CA GLY A 88 20.26 17.74 -18.11
C GLY A 88 19.05 18.16 -17.27
N THR A 89 19.28 18.47 -16.00
CA THR A 89 18.22 18.80 -15.01
C THR A 89 17.42 20.06 -15.39
N GLU A 90 18.07 21.07 -15.96
CA GLU A 90 17.45 22.34 -16.36
C GLU A 90 16.37 22.13 -17.45
N ARG A 91 16.68 21.41 -18.54
CA ARG A 91 15.67 21.14 -19.58
C ARG A 91 14.62 20.14 -19.14
N ILE A 92 14.95 19.20 -18.24
CA ILE A 92 13.93 18.33 -17.62
C ILE A 92 12.94 19.18 -16.83
N ALA A 93 13.42 20.18 -16.08
CA ALA A 93 12.57 21.08 -15.32
C ALA A 93 11.67 21.94 -16.24
N GLU A 94 12.19 22.45 -17.37
CA GLU A 94 11.40 23.18 -18.36
C GLU A 94 10.27 22.31 -18.95
N ASP A 95 10.59 21.09 -19.38
CA ASP A 95 9.61 20.16 -19.96
C ASP A 95 8.57 19.70 -18.93
N LEU A 96 9.01 19.51 -17.68
CA LEU A 96 8.13 19.21 -16.54
C LEU A 96 7.19 20.38 -16.25
N TYR A 97 7.72 21.60 -16.18
CA TYR A 97 6.95 22.80 -15.94
C TYR A 97 5.89 23.01 -17.03
N ARG A 98 6.26 22.83 -18.30
CA ARG A 98 5.33 22.94 -19.43
C ARG A 98 4.17 21.94 -19.30
N LYS A 99 4.48 20.65 -19.13
CA LYS A 99 3.45 19.59 -19.05
C LYS A 99 2.58 19.70 -17.79
N LEU A 100 3.17 20.01 -16.64
CA LEU A 100 2.40 20.23 -15.40
C LEU A 100 1.49 21.46 -15.53
N SER A 101 2.00 22.57 -16.08
CA SER A 101 1.19 23.79 -16.23
C SER A 101 -0.04 23.55 -17.12
N GLU A 102 0.11 22.79 -18.20
CA GLU A 102 -1.01 22.40 -19.06
C GLU A 102 -2.03 21.51 -18.34
N ASP A 103 -1.57 20.53 -17.56
CA ASP A 103 -2.44 19.64 -16.79
C ASP A 103 -3.18 20.39 -15.67
N PHE A 104 -2.51 21.31 -14.96
CA PHE A 104 -3.14 22.14 -13.95
C PHE A 104 -4.20 23.07 -14.56
N GLN A 105 -3.92 23.71 -15.70
CA GLN A 105 -4.91 24.55 -16.38
C GLN A 105 -6.19 23.79 -16.76
N ARG A 106 -6.07 22.52 -17.13
CA ARG A 106 -7.19 21.70 -17.61
C ARG A 106 -7.95 20.98 -16.50
N TYR A 107 -7.24 20.49 -15.49
CA TYR A 107 -7.80 19.51 -14.54
C TYR A 107 -7.84 19.99 -13.10
N PHE A 108 -7.09 21.01 -12.72
CA PHE A 108 -7.08 21.55 -11.36
C PHE A 108 -8.29 22.46 -11.12
N ASP A 109 -8.99 22.24 -10.02
CA ASP A 109 -10.15 23.05 -9.64
C ASP A 109 -9.74 24.18 -8.69
N LEU A 110 -9.49 25.37 -9.25
CA LEU A 110 -9.09 26.56 -8.49
C LEU A 110 -10.17 27.02 -7.50
N LYS A 111 -11.46 26.85 -7.84
CA LYS A 111 -12.55 27.28 -6.95
C LYS A 111 -12.59 26.42 -5.70
N MET A 112 -12.53 25.11 -5.88
CA MET A 112 -12.46 24.15 -4.77
C MET A 112 -11.23 24.35 -3.89
N PHE A 113 -10.07 24.61 -4.50
CA PHE A 113 -8.84 24.89 -3.77
C PHE A 113 -8.98 26.16 -2.91
N ASN A 114 -9.56 27.22 -3.45
CA ASN A 114 -9.77 28.47 -2.74
C ASN A 114 -10.87 28.37 -1.66
N GLU A 115 -11.90 27.56 -1.86
CA GLU A 115 -12.94 27.28 -0.85
C GLU A 115 -12.39 26.57 0.39
N HIS A 116 -11.40 25.69 0.18
CA HIS A 116 -10.69 24.99 1.26
C HIS A 116 -9.40 25.70 1.67
N LYS A 117 -9.13 26.89 1.13
CA LYS A 117 -8.06 27.76 1.58
C LYS A 117 -8.51 28.42 2.87
N VAL A 118 -8.58 27.59 3.92
CA VAL A 118 -8.61 28.03 5.31
C VAL A 118 -7.43 29.00 5.47
N THR A 119 -7.74 30.22 5.90
CA THR A 119 -6.76 31.20 6.36
C THR A 119 -5.79 30.47 7.25
N ALA A 120 -4.50 30.47 6.89
CA ALA A 120 -3.46 29.66 7.51
C ALA A 120 -3.57 29.67 9.04
N ILE A 121 -4.11 28.58 9.58
CA ILE A 121 -3.97 28.13 10.96
C ILE A 121 -3.62 26.65 10.85
N ASP A 122 -2.33 26.40 10.99
CA ASP A 122 -1.67 25.24 11.56
C ASP A 122 -2.29 23.84 11.37
N THR A 123 -1.66 23.07 10.48
CA THR A 123 -1.68 21.61 10.54
C THR A 123 -0.27 21.06 10.68
N LYS A 124 0.09 20.63 11.89
CA LYS A 124 1.06 19.54 12.12
C LYS A 124 0.30 18.34 12.66
N VAL A 125 -0.05 17.40 11.77
CA VAL A 125 -0.26 16.00 12.17
C VAL A 125 1.00 15.22 11.79
N LEU A 126 1.54 14.62 12.84
CA LEU A 126 2.80 13.93 13.01
C LEU A 126 2.86 12.61 12.21
N SER A 127 3.83 12.48 11.31
CA SER A 127 4.36 11.19 10.88
C SER A 127 5.37 10.69 11.94
N LYS A 128 5.21 9.44 12.41
CA LYS A 128 6.19 8.78 13.29
C LYS A 128 7.10 7.85 12.47
N PRO A 129 8.38 7.71 12.85
CA PRO A 129 9.34 6.82 12.21
C PRO A 129 9.17 5.36 12.64
N ALA A 130 9.63 4.45 11.78
CA ALA A 130 9.71 3.02 12.02
C ALA A 130 11.01 2.67 12.77
N ASP A 131 10.89 1.91 13.86
CA ASP A 131 12.02 1.27 14.54
C ASP A 131 11.79 -0.24 14.68
N ASN A 132 12.91 -0.96 14.57
CA ASN A 132 13.07 -2.40 14.43
C ASN A 132 12.57 -3.24 15.63
N ILE A 133 11.97 -4.40 15.35
CA ILE A 133 11.70 -5.47 16.34
C ILE A 133 12.33 -6.79 15.82
N PRO A 134 13.03 -7.58 16.67
CA PRO A 134 13.67 -8.83 16.26
C PRO A 134 12.71 -10.03 16.22
N GLU A 135 13.00 -10.96 15.32
CA GLU A 135 12.33 -12.25 15.12
C GLU A 135 12.37 -13.16 16.37
N LYS A 136 11.23 -13.79 16.70
CA LYS A 136 11.16 -14.99 17.55
C LYS A 136 10.25 -16.05 16.94
N ASN A 137 10.75 -17.27 16.98
CA ASN A 137 10.24 -18.50 16.37
C ASN A 137 8.85 -18.93 16.86
N ILE A 138 8.02 -19.40 15.91
CA ILE A 138 6.74 -20.06 16.14
C ILE A 138 6.98 -21.57 16.29
N ILE A 139 6.46 -22.17 17.36
CA ILE A 139 6.34 -23.63 17.53
C ILE A 139 4.87 -24.02 17.32
N HIS A 140 4.64 -24.97 16.42
CA HIS A 140 3.36 -25.65 16.25
C HIS A 140 3.09 -26.61 17.41
N ASN A 141 1.85 -26.63 17.91
CA ASN A 141 1.27 -27.83 18.51
C ASN A 141 -0.19 -27.98 18.08
N SER A 142 -0.49 -29.16 17.56
CA SER A 142 -1.79 -29.68 17.15
C SER A 142 -2.49 -30.42 18.31
N GLY A 143 -3.82 -30.28 18.44
CA GLY A 143 -4.62 -31.24 19.20
C GLY A 143 -5.94 -30.71 19.79
N ASP A 144 -7.03 -30.94 19.06
CA ASP A 144 -8.44 -31.12 19.43
C ASP A 144 -9.21 -30.21 20.43
N LYS A 145 -10.26 -29.59 19.85
CA LYS A 145 -11.66 -29.44 20.33
C LYS A 145 -11.95 -28.77 21.69
N ARG A 146 -12.05 -27.43 21.63
CA ARG A 146 -13.22 -26.56 21.91
C ARG A 146 -12.70 -25.13 21.98
N ALA A 147 -13.34 -24.19 21.29
CA ALA A 147 -12.88 -22.80 21.29
C ALA A 147 -13.31 -22.12 22.59
N ILE A 148 -12.38 -22.01 23.54
CA ILE A 148 -12.47 -21.08 24.66
C ILE A 148 -11.77 -19.80 24.20
N GLN A 149 -12.47 -18.67 24.20
CA GLN A 149 -11.88 -17.38 23.88
C GLN A 149 -10.96 -16.97 25.03
N LEU A 150 -9.65 -16.87 24.76
CA LEU A 150 -8.72 -16.33 25.76
C LEU A 150 -8.96 -14.83 25.91
N ASP A 151 -9.28 -14.44 27.14
CA ASP A 151 -9.57 -13.08 27.54
C ASP A 151 -8.29 -12.22 27.44
N LEU A 152 -8.33 -11.18 26.59
CA LEU A 152 -7.21 -10.26 26.36
C LEU A 152 -7.05 -9.25 27.53
N PHE A 153 -7.96 -9.27 28.51
CA PHE A 153 -8.10 -8.22 29.54
C PHE A 153 -7.80 -8.69 30.98
N SER A 154 -7.25 -9.89 31.18
CA SER A 154 -6.85 -10.34 32.51
C SER A 154 -5.48 -9.77 32.93
N ASP A 155 -5.47 -8.54 33.45
CA ASP A 155 -4.33 -7.97 34.16
C ASP A 155 -4.23 -8.59 35.56
N GLN A 156 -3.43 -9.66 35.72
CA GLN A 156 -2.86 -10.04 37.02
C GLN A 156 -1.70 -11.06 36.91
N VAL A 157 -0.63 -10.74 37.65
CA VAL A 157 0.56 -11.56 38.01
C VAL A 157 1.76 -11.55 37.03
N LEU A 158 2.47 -10.41 36.98
CA LEU A 158 3.92 -10.40 36.80
C LEU A 158 4.58 -10.22 38.18
N GLY A 159 4.84 -11.34 38.85
CA GLY A 159 5.55 -11.39 40.13
C GLY A 159 6.42 -12.63 40.21
N GLU A 160 7.74 -12.40 40.27
CA GLU A 160 8.79 -13.32 40.74
C GLU A 160 9.10 -14.57 39.91
N MET A 161 10.12 -14.50 39.05
CA MET A 161 11.05 -15.63 38.89
C MET A 161 12.50 -15.13 38.77
N SER A 162 13.21 -15.28 39.89
CA SER A 162 14.62 -14.99 40.10
C SER A 162 15.54 -15.81 39.18
N VAL A 163 16.53 -15.12 38.64
CA VAL A 163 17.69 -15.67 37.91
C VAL A 163 18.50 -16.63 38.79
N LYS A 164 18.82 -17.82 38.27
CA LYS A 164 20.00 -18.60 38.70
C LYS A 164 20.84 -18.98 37.49
N LYS A 165 22.11 -18.54 37.54
CA LYS A 165 23.18 -18.85 36.59
C LYS A 165 23.62 -20.31 36.72
N THR A 166 23.83 -20.98 35.59
CA THR A 166 24.74 -22.15 35.53
C THR A 166 25.52 -22.17 34.22
N LYS A 167 26.85 -22.15 34.33
CA LYS A 167 27.83 -22.39 33.26
C LYS A 167 27.84 -23.87 32.84
N ARG A 168 28.07 -24.15 31.55
CA ARG A 168 29.05 -25.16 30.99
C ARG A 168 28.92 -25.22 29.46
N ARG A 169 29.99 -24.87 28.74
CA ARG A 169 31.00 -25.72 28.06
C ARG A 169 30.55 -26.27 26.70
N GLY A 170 31.27 -25.86 25.66
CA GLY A 170 31.04 -26.27 24.27
C GLY A 170 31.52 -27.68 23.92
N ARG A 171 31.03 -28.16 22.78
CA ARG A 171 31.62 -29.25 22.00
C ARG A 171 31.19 -29.13 20.54
N LYS A 172 32.17 -29.26 19.63
CA LYS A 172 32.01 -29.44 18.18
C LYS A 172 31.61 -30.89 17.88
N THR A 173 30.75 -31.09 16.88
CA THR A 173 30.58 -32.34 16.08
C THR A 173 29.78 -31.95 14.82
N SER A 174 30.40 -31.87 13.64
CA SER A 174 30.59 -32.94 12.63
C SER A 174 29.33 -33.23 11.80
N GLN A 175 29.40 -32.85 10.52
CA GLN A 175 28.43 -33.10 9.47
C GLN A 175 28.19 -34.60 9.28
N SER A 176 26.92 -35.01 9.24
CA SER A 176 26.49 -36.28 8.67
C SER A 176 25.59 -35.99 7.47
N ASN A 177 25.94 -36.61 6.34
CA ASN A 177 25.19 -36.58 5.10
C ASN A 177 23.85 -37.31 5.28
N VAL A 178 22.75 -36.61 5.00
CA VAL A 178 21.44 -37.22 4.76
C VAL A 178 21.07 -36.97 3.31
N THR A 179 20.93 -38.07 2.58
CA THR A 179 20.39 -38.18 1.23
C THR A 179 18.99 -37.57 1.16
N LYS A 180 18.86 -36.43 0.48
CA LYS A 180 17.55 -35.85 0.12
C LYS A 180 16.99 -36.59 -1.09
N PHE A 181 15.77 -37.09 -0.94
CA PHE A 181 14.88 -37.42 -2.05
C PHE A 181 14.63 -36.16 -2.90
N LYS A 182 14.74 -36.30 -4.23
CA LYS A 182 14.57 -35.23 -5.20
C LYS A 182 13.07 -35.01 -5.45
N GLN A 183 12.52 -33.94 -4.89
CA GLN A 183 11.20 -33.41 -5.22
C GLN A 183 11.32 -32.63 -6.54
N LEU A 184 10.53 -33.01 -7.55
CA LEU A 184 10.59 -32.46 -8.90
C LEU A 184 10.01 -31.04 -8.94
N SER A 185 10.80 -30.09 -9.45
CA SER A 185 10.41 -28.70 -9.67
C SER A 185 9.76 -28.52 -11.05
N PHE A 186 8.74 -27.65 -11.08
CA PHE A 186 7.77 -27.39 -12.15
C PHE A 186 8.29 -26.59 -13.36
N PHE A 187 9.61 -26.54 -13.59
CA PHE A 187 10.23 -25.84 -14.72
C PHE A 187 11.46 -26.62 -15.20
N ASP A 188 11.22 -27.69 -15.95
CA ASP A 188 12.24 -28.35 -16.76
C ASP A 188 11.58 -28.81 -18.06
N SER A 189 11.59 -27.93 -19.06
CA SER A 189 11.25 -28.24 -20.44
C SER A 189 12.41 -27.76 -21.30
N GLY A 190 13.17 -28.74 -21.79
CA GLY A 190 14.46 -28.58 -22.44
C GLY A 190 14.43 -27.81 -23.76
N GLU A 191 15.50 -27.04 -23.94
CA GLU A 191 15.98 -26.52 -25.21
C GLU A 191 16.66 -27.65 -26.00
N ILE A 192 16.24 -27.87 -27.24
CA ILE A 192 17.03 -28.59 -28.25
C ILE A 192 17.76 -27.54 -29.07
N GLY A 193 19.07 -27.39 -28.80
CA GLY A 193 19.99 -26.61 -29.63
C GLY A 193 20.56 -27.44 -30.78
N THR A 194 20.70 -26.82 -31.95
CA THR A 194 21.62 -27.27 -33.01
C THR A 194 23.01 -26.72 -32.71
N VAL A 195 24.00 -27.61 -32.53
CA VAL A 195 25.43 -27.28 -32.50
C VAL A 195 26.09 -27.90 -33.73
N ASP A 196 26.76 -27.06 -34.52
CA ASP A 196 27.73 -27.48 -35.54
C ASP A 196 29.06 -27.89 -34.88
N GLN A 197 29.71 -28.87 -35.52
CA GLN A 197 30.81 -29.69 -35.06
C GLN A 197 32.17 -28.97 -34.91
N LYS A 198 33.01 -29.45 -33.97
CA LYS A 198 34.28 -30.14 -34.32
C LYS A 198 35.04 -30.79 -33.14
N ASP A 199 35.52 -32.00 -33.46
CA ASP A 199 36.78 -32.67 -33.06
C ASP A 199 36.94 -33.35 -31.68
N LYS A 200 36.81 -34.70 -31.69
CA LYS A 200 37.90 -35.72 -31.75
C LYS A 200 37.91 -36.83 -30.66
N LEU A 201 37.93 -38.08 -31.17
CA LEU A 201 38.65 -39.32 -30.73
C LEU A 201 38.26 -39.92 -29.36
N ASP A 202 38.12 -41.23 -29.11
CA ASP A 202 38.24 -42.49 -29.87
C ASP A 202 37.68 -43.61 -28.97
N THR A 203 37.24 -44.72 -29.59
CA THR A 203 37.51 -46.15 -29.24
C THR A 203 36.27 -47.05 -29.41
N GLU A 204 36.18 -47.60 -30.61
CA GLU A 204 35.94 -49.02 -30.99
C GLU A 204 35.01 -49.93 -30.17
N LEU A 205 34.06 -50.58 -30.88
CA LEU A 205 34.09 -52.02 -31.18
C LEU A 205 33.07 -52.39 -32.29
N ASN A 206 33.59 -52.75 -33.47
CA ASN A 206 33.28 -53.90 -34.37
C ASN A 206 31.84 -54.48 -34.44
N HIS A 207 31.28 -54.93 -35.57
CA HIS A 207 31.65 -54.98 -36.99
C HIS A 207 30.44 -55.54 -37.80
N ASN A 208 30.37 -55.21 -39.10
CA ASN A 208 29.70 -55.92 -40.22
C ASN A 208 28.17 -55.73 -40.35
N GLU A 209 27.59 -55.44 -41.52
CA GLU A 209 27.84 -56.00 -42.86
C GLU A 209 27.62 -55.00 -44.02
N LYS A 210 27.82 -55.52 -45.24
CA LYS A 210 28.30 -54.90 -46.46
C LYS A 210 27.26 -54.08 -47.27
N LYS A 211 27.84 -53.10 -47.95
CA LYS A 211 27.39 -52.37 -49.15
C LYS A 211 26.96 -53.26 -50.31
N ALA A 212 25.99 -52.78 -51.09
CA ALA A 212 26.03 -52.44 -52.52
C ALA A 212 24.55 -52.33 -53.01
N ASN A 213 24.12 -51.50 -53.95
CA ASN A 213 24.85 -50.87 -55.04
C ASN A 213 24.15 -49.58 -55.50
N ILE A 214 24.95 -48.75 -56.14
CA ILE A 214 24.68 -47.41 -56.67
C ILE A 214 24.11 -47.52 -58.08
N GLN A 215 23.18 -46.65 -58.47
CA GLN A 215 23.42 -45.65 -59.54
C GLN A 215 22.24 -44.70 -59.73
N LYS A 216 22.58 -43.42 -59.52
CA LYS A 216 21.85 -42.23 -59.99
C LYS A 216 22.07 -42.05 -61.49
N HIS A 217 21.07 -41.51 -62.17
CA HIS A 217 21.25 -40.37 -63.08
C HIS A 217 20.04 -39.45 -62.86
N SER A 218 20.26 -38.23 -62.36
CA SER A 218 20.46 -36.99 -63.15
C SER A 218 19.13 -36.25 -63.25
N SER A 219 18.98 -34.94 -63.02
CA SER A 219 19.83 -33.89 -62.44
C SER A 219 18.91 -32.65 -62.26
N ASN A 220 19.35 -31.75 -61.39
CA ASN A 220 19.02 -30.31 -61.35
C ASN A 220 17.65 -29.83 -60.86
N SER A 221 17.62 -29.70 -59.53
CA SER A 221 17.22 -28.51 -58.77
C SER A 221 16.69 -27.27 -59.52
N SER A 222 15.52 -26.80 -59.10
CA SER A 222 15.33 -25.40 -58.71
C SER A 222 14.27 -25.27 -57.59
N LYS A 223 14.79 -24.91 -56.41
CA LYS A 223 14.20 -24.29 -55.20
C LYS A 223 12.66 -24.20 -55.12
N LYS A 224 12.06 -24.98 -54.20
CA LYS A 224 10.79 -24.66 -53.54
C LYS A 224 11.07 -24.17 -52.11
N ARG A 225 10.47 -23.01 -51.78
CA ARG A 225 10.28 -22.50 -50.41
C ARG A 225 9.57 -23.57 -49.58
N VAL A 226 10.06 -23.81 -48.36
CA VAL A 226 9.35 -24.59 -47.35
C VAL A 226 8.41 -23.62 -46.63
N GLU A 227 7.12 -23.76 -46.90
CA GLU A 227 6.04 -23.11 -46.16
C GLU A 227 5.89 -23.78 -44.79
N SER A 228 5.77 -22.95 -43.77
CA SER A 228 5.32 -23.30 -42.43
C SER A 228 3.96 -24.00 -42.48
N LEU A 229 3.89 -25.20 -41.91
CA LEU A 229 2.64 -25.93 -41.72
C LEU A 229 1.77 -25.17 -40.70
N SER A 230 0.77 -24.45 -41.21
CA SER A 230 -0.25 -23.74 -40.45
C SER A 230 -1.11 -24.70 -39.63
N LEU A 231 -1.38 -24.31 -38.38
CA LEU A 231 -2.21 -24.98 -37.38
C LEU A 231 -3.73 -24.80 -37.64
N PHE A 232 -4.14 -24.79 -38.90
CA PHE A 232 -5.54 -24.77 -39.30
C PHE A 232 -5.72 -25.85 -40.37
N HIS A 233 -6.31 -26.98 -39.97
CA HIS A 233 -6.88 -27.90 -40.94
C HIS A 233 -8.03 -27.18 -41.66
N GLU A 234 -8.00 -27.20 -42.99
CA GLU A 234 -9.10 -26.78 -43.85
C GLU A 234 -10.37 -27.54 -43.44
N ILE A 235 -11.34 -26.81 -42.89
CA ILE A 235 -12.70 -27.28 -42.67
C ILE A 235 -13.48 -26.96 -43.94
N ASP A 236 -14.20 -27.96 -44.43
CA ASP A 236 -15.04 -27.95 -45.63
C ASP A 236 -16.03 -26.75 -45.64
N ASP A 237 -15.95 -25.94 -46.69
CA ASP A 237 -16.67 -24.66 -46.89
C ASP A 237 -18.16 -24.89 -47.26
N SER A 238 -18.92 -25.58 -46.40
CA SER A 238 -20.36 -25.76 -46.62
C SER A 238 -21.20 -25.75 -45.34
N LYS A 239 -21.07 -24.66 -44.56
CA LYS A 239 -22.15 -23.94 -43.82
C LYS A 239 -21.53 -22.94 -42.82
N VAL A 240 -20.92 -21.88 -43.31
CA VAL A 240 -20.47 -20.77 -42.45
C VAL A 240 -21.67 -19.85 -42.16
N CYS A 241 -22.27 -19.99 -40.97
CA CYS A 241 -23.10 -18.91 -40.42
C CYS A 241 -22.15 -17.79 -40.01
N LYS A 242 -22.38 -16.58 -40.53
CA LYS A 242 -21.59 -15.38 -40.21
C LYS A 242 -21.58 -15.17 -38.68
N ASN A 243 -20.42 -15.27 -38.05
CA ASN A 243 -20.20 -14.99 -36.63
C ASN A 243 -20.16 -13.48 -36.39
N GLU A 244 -21.30 -12.82 -36.52
CA GLU A 244 -21.43 -11.41 -36.15
C GLU A 244 -21.68 -11.31 -34.63
N PRO A 245 -21.04 -10.36 -33.92
CA PRO A 245 -21.30 -10.13 -32.50
C PRO A 245 -22.77 -9.71 -32.30
N GLU A 246 -23.53 -10.51 -31.56
CA GLU A 246 -24.95 -10.27 -31.28
C GLU A 246 -25.11 -9.49 -29.97
N THR A 247 -26.09 -8.58 -29.87
CA THR A 247 -26.42 -7.95 -28.59
C THR A 247 -26.98 -9.02 -27.64
N PHE A 248 -26.48 -9.06 -26.39
CA PHE A 248 -26.94 -10.05 -25.43
C PHE A 248 -28.35 -9.68 -24.93
N ALA A 249 -29.36 -10.43 -25.35
CA ALA A 249 -30.76 -10.23 -25.01
C ALA A 249 -31.24 -11.04 -23.79
N GLY A 250 -30.33 -11.72 -23.08
CA GLY A 250 -30.67 -12.53 -21.91
C GLY A 250 -30.68 -11.75 -20.59
N GLU A 251 -31.17 -12.39 -19.52
CA GLU A 251 -31.10 -11.84 -18.17
C GLU A 251 -29.65 -11.68 -17.71
N VAL A 252 -29.30 -10.47 -17.29
CA VAL A 252 -27.97 -10.15 -16.76
C VAL A 252 -27.92 -10.54 -15.29
N LYS A 253 -27.06 -11.50 -14.94
CA LYS A 253 -26.84 -11.91 -13.54
C LYS A 253 -25.86 -10.97 -12.84
N SER A 254 -25.95 -10.91 -11.50
CA SER A 254 -25.11 -10.08 -10.61
C SER A 254 -23.61 -10.24 -10.87
N PHE A 255 -23.16 -11.47 -11.13
CA PHE A 255 -21.76 -11.83 -11.28
C PHE A 255 -21.22 -11.74 -12.73
N TYR A 256 -22.02 -11.26 -13.70
CA TYR A 256 -21.55 -11.12 -15.08
C TYR A 256 -20.56 -9.96 -15.21
N ARG A 257 -19.35 -10.29 -15.69
CA ARG A 257 -18.25 -9.36 -15.97
C ARG A 257 -17.80 -9.45 -17.43
N GLU A 258 -16.96 -8.52 -17.86
CA GLU A 258 -16.29 -8.62 -19.15
C GLU A 258 -15.51 -9.94 -19.23
N ASN A 259 -15.63 -10.65 -20.36
CA ASN A 259 -15.10 -11.99 -20.64
C ASN A 259 -15.76 -13.15 -19.88
N THR A 260 -16.94 -12.97 -19.30
CA THR A 260 -17.71 -14.08 -18.72
C THR A 260 -18.20 -15.04 -19.80
N LEU A 261 -18.03 -16.34 -19.61
CA LEU A 261 -18.54 -17.37 -20.53
C LEU A 261 -20.05 -17.59 -20.29
N ILE A 262 -20.83 -17.55 -21.35
CA ILE A 262 -22.26 -17.82 -21.31
C ILE A 262 -22.70 -18.73 -22.46
N VAL A 263 -23.87 -19.34 -22.30
CA VAL A 263 -24.54 -20.11 -23.36
C VAL A 263 -25.70 -19.26 -23.90
N SER A 264 -25.65 -18.92 -25.18
CA SER A 264 -26.73 -18.22 -25.89
C SER A 264 -27.08 -18.99 -27.18
N ASN A 265 -28.35 -19.32 -27.38
CA ASN A 265 -28.83 -20.08 -28.55
C ASN A 265 -28.05 -21.37 -28.83
N GLY A 266 -27.64 -22.11 -27.78
CA GLY A 266 -26.86 -23.34 -27.88
C GLY A 266 -25.38 -23.16 -28.24
N ARG A 267 -24.92 -21.92 -28.42
CA ARG A 267 -23.52 -21.55 -28.67
C ARG A 267 -22.88 -21.01 -27.39
N VAL A 268 -21.63 -21.40 -27.14
CA VAL A 268 -20.82 -20.84 -26.05
C VAL A 268 -20.09 -19.60 -26.57
N GLY A 269 -20.05 -18.55 -25.75
CA GLY A 269 -19.36 -17.32 -26.11
C GLY A 269 -19.02 -16.47 -24.91
N LYS A 270 -18.21 -15.43 -25.15
CA LYS A 270 -17.78 -14.47 -24.13
C LYS A 270 -18.65 -13.22 -24.18
N LEU A 271 -18.92 -12.67 -23.01
CA LEU A 271 -19.54 -11.35 -22.88
C LEU A 271 -18.50 -10.25 -23.02
N LYS A 272 -18.75 -9.30 -23.93
CA LYS A 272 -17.98 -8.06 -24.05
C LYS A 272 -18.86 -6.89 -23.62
N MET A 273 -18.42 -6.11 -22.66
CA MET A 273 -19.19 -4.94 -22.20
C MET A 273 -19.02 -3.78 -23.19
N ASN A 274 -20.12 -3.23 -23.69
CA ASN A 274 -20.09 -1.98 -24.44
C ASN A 274 -20.05 -0.81 -23.46
N ARG A 275 -18.91 -0.11 -23.40
CA ARG A 275 -18.69 1.02 -22.47
C ARG A 275 -19.65 2.20 -22.66
N ARG A 276 -20.29 2.33 -23.84
CA ARG A 276 -21.23 3.43 -24.14
C ARG A 276 -22.63 3.18 -23.61
N ASP A 277 -23.15 1.97 -23.82
CA ASP A 277 -24.56 1.65 -23.55
C ASP A 277 -24.77 0.81 -22.28
N ARG A 278 -23.68 0.44 -21.59
CA ARG A 278 -23.66 -0.55 -20.47
C ARG A 278 -24.37 -1.87 -20.82
N ALA A 279 -24.46 -2.19 -22.11
CA ALA A 279 -25.05 -3.41 -22.61
C ALA A 279 -23.94 -4.43 -22.92
N PHE A 280 -24.24 -5.71 -22.71
CA PHE A 280 -23.33 -6.79 -23.07
C PHE A 280 -23.52 -7.20 -24.54
N ILE A 281 -22.41 -7.47 -25.21
CA ILE A 281 -22.34 -8.03 -26.55
C ILE A 281 -21.85 -9.47 -26.42
N PHE A 282 -22.56 -10.41 -27.01
CA PHE A 282 -22.20 -11.82 -27.05
C PHE A 282 -21.26 -12.09 -28.23
N GLN A 283 -20.07 -12.62 -27.93
CA GLN A 283 -19.08 -13.03 -28.91
C GLN A 283 -18.98 -14.57 -28.92
N PRO A 284 -19.55 -15.26 -29.94
CA PRO A 284 -19.49 -16.71 -30.02
C PRO A 284 -18.03 -17.19 -30.19
N ILE A 285 -17.71 -18.34 -29.59
CA ILE A 285 -16.41 -19.01 -29.74
C ILE A 285 -16.63 -20.34 -30.46
N GLU A 286 -15.83 -20.58 -31.50
CA GLU A 286 -15.81 -21.86 -32.19
C GLU A 286 -15.04 -22.89 -31.37
N LEU A 287 -15.69 -23.99 -31.03
CA LEU A 287 -15.18 -25.04 -30.17
C LEU A 287 -15.57 -26.41 -30.71
N SER A 288 -14.76 -27.42 -30.41
CA SER A 288 -15.13 -28.82 -30.65
C SER A 288 -16.42 -29.18 -29.93
N VAL A 289 -17.18 -30.15 -30.46
CA VAL A 289 -18.44 -30.63 -29.87
C VAL A 289 -18.23 -31.13 -28.43
N THR A 290 -17.09 -31.75 -28.14
CA THR A 290 -16.73 -32.22 -26.79
C THR A 290 -16.45 -31.07 -25.84
N ASP A 291 -15.69 -30.07 -26.30
CA ASP A 291 -15.31 -28.90 -25.50
C ASP A 291 -16.51 -27.98 -25.23
N ASN A 292 -17.42 -27.85 -26.19
CA ASN A 292 -18.68 -27.12 -26.03
C ASN A 292 -19.54 -27.77 -24.92
N LYS A 293 -19.70 -29.10 -24.92
CA LYS A 293 -20.41 -29.83 -23.85
C LYS A 293 -19.72 -29.67 -22.47
N ARG A 294 -18.38 -29.68 -22.44
CA ARG A 294 -17.59 -29.46 -21.22
C ARG A 294 -17.87 -28.07 -20.64
N ILE A 295 -17.78 -27.03 -21.46
CA ILE A 295 -18.01 -25.64 -21.02
C ILE A 295 -19.47 -25.41 -20.61
N GLN A 296 -20.43 -25.99 -21.32
CA GLN A 296 -21.85 -25.91 -20.91
C GLN A 296 -22.09 -26.54 -19.53
N SER A 297 -21.45 -27.67 -19.24
CA SER A 297 -21.57 -28.33 -17.93
C SER A 297 -20.88 -27.51 -16.83
N TYR A 298 -19.72 -26.93 -17.14
CA TYR A 298 -19.02 -26.00 -16.26
C TYR A 298 -19.85 -24.73 -15.95
N ILE A 299 -20.49 -24.12 -16.95
CA ILE A 299 -21.32 -22.92 -16.75
C ILE A 299 -22.47 -23.22 -15.78
N LYS A 300 -23.10 -24.40 -15.86
CA LYS A 300 -24.14 -24.82 -14.91
C LYS A 300 -23.60 -24.94 -13.48
N LEU A 301 -22.41 -25.54 -13.32
CA LEU A 301 -21.74 -25.65 -12.03
C LEU A 301 -21.43 -24.28 -11.44
N ARG A 302 -20.81 -23.39 -12.24
CA ARG A 302 -20.48 -22.02 -11.82
C ARG A 302 -21.71 -21.24 -11.41
N ASP A 303 -22.76 -21.28 -12.23
CA ASP A 303 -23.99 -20.54 -11.96
C ASP A 303 -24.69 -21.05 -10.68
N SER A 304 -24.65 -22.36 -10.42
CA SER A 304 -25.17 -22.95 -9.18
C SER A 304 -24.35 -22.53 -7.96
N TYR A 305 -23.02 -22.46 -8.09
CA TYR A 305 -22.13 -21.96 -7.04
C TYR A 305 -22.40 -20.49 -6.72
N GLN A 306 -22.47 -19.63 -7.73
CA GLN A 306 -22.72 -18.20 -7.55
C GLN A 306 -24.09 -17.95 -6.91
N LEU A 307 -25.12 -18.68 -7.35
CA LEU A 307 -26.46 -18.58 -6.74
C LEU A 307 -26.45 -18.97 -5.26
N LEU A 308 -25.79 -20.07 -4.90
CA LEU A 308 -25.67 -20.51 -3.51
C LEU A 308 -24.91 -19.48 -2.67
N TYR A 309 -23.75 -19.05 -3.16
CA TYR A 309 -22.88 -18.13 -2.44
C TYR A 309 -23.55 -16.77 -2.22
N ASP A 310 -24.17 -16.18 -3.26
CA ASP A 310 -24.87 -14.91 -3.18
C ASP A 310 -26.08 -14.99 -2.22
N PHE A 311 -26.83 -16.10 -2.24
CA PHE A 311 -27.95 -16.28 -1.31
C PHE A 311 -27.48 -16.37 0.14
N GLU A 312 -26.50 -17.22 0.43
CA GLU A 312 -25.98 -17.43 1.78
C GLU A 312 -25.28 -16.18 2.33
N ALA A 313 -24.52 -15.45 1.48
CA ALA A 313 -23.81 -14.24 1.89
C ALA A 313 -24.77 -13.09 2.21
N ASN A 314 -25.84 -12.93 1.44
CA ASN A 314 -26.80 -11.84 1.63
C ASN A 314 -27.78 -12.12 2.76
N ASN A 315 -28.35 -13.33 2.81
CA ASN A 315 -29.40 -13.66 3.77
C ASN A 315 -28.88 -14.22 5.09
N ARG A 316 -27.62 -14.66 5.15
CA ARG A 316 -27.03 -15.37 6.29
C ARG A 316 -27.88 -16.58 6.74
N LEU A 317 -28.50 -17.24 5.76
CA LEU A 317 -29.32 -18.42 5.93
C LEU A 317 -28.80 -19.53 5.04
N GLU A 318 -28.92 -20.76 5.51
CA GLU A 318 -28.51 -21.96 4.80
C GLU A 318 -29.51 -22.32 3.70
N ASP A 319 -29.03 -22.42 2.45
CA ASP A 319 -29.82 -22.91 1.32
C ASP A 319 -29.47 -24.36 0.98
N VAL A 320 -30.24 -25.27 1.56
CA VAL A 320 -30.06 -26.71 1.39
C VAL A 320 -30.36 -27.16 -0.04
N GLU A 321 -31.32 -26.54 -0.72
CA GLU A 321 -31.77 -26.98 -2.05
C GLU A 321 -30.76 -26.60 -3.13
N THR A 322 -30.28 -25.35 -3.13
CA THR A 322 -29.23 -24.93 -4.06
C THR A 322 -27.92 -25.66 -3.80
N ARG A 323 -27.62 -26.04 -2.54
CA ARG A 323 -26.43 -26.86 -2.24
C ARG A 323 -26.53 -28.29 -2.76
N LYS A 324 -27.72 -28.91 -2.73
CA LYS A 324 -27.95 -30.20 -3.40
C LYS A 324 -27.75 -30.08 -4.90
N LEU A 325 -28.25 -29.00 -5.51
CA LEU A 325 -28.04 -28.72 -6.94
C LEU A 325 -26.55 -28.54 -7.28
N LEU A 326 -25.81 -27.82 -6.43
CA LEU A 326 -24.36 -27.66 -6.58
C LEU A 326 -23.62 -29.01 -6.49
N ASN A 327 -23.98 -29.86 -5.52
CA ASN A 327 -23.42 -31.21 -5.40
C ASN A 327 -23.70 -32.05 -6.66
N TRP A 328 -24.94 -32.05 -7.13
CA TRP A 328 -25.35 -32.82 -8.30
C TRP A 328 -24.64 -32.34 -9.58
N THR A 329 -24.57 -31.02 -9.81
CA THR A 329 -23.87 -30.46 -10.97
C THR A 329 -22.37 -30.73 -10.94
N TYR A 330 -21.75 -30.75 -9.75
CA TYR A 330 -20.35 -31.14 -9.58
C TYR A 330 -20.14 -32.63 -9.89
N ASP A 331 -20.97 -33.51 -9.32
CA ASP A 331 -20.83 -34.96 -9.51
C ASP A 331 -21.06 -35.35 -10.99
N ASP A 332 -22.02 -34.72 -11.68
CA ASP A 332 -22.24 -34.90 -13.12
C ASP A 332 -21.05 -34.40 -13.96
N PHE A 333 -20.43 -33.28 -13.58
CA PHE A 333 -19.23 -32.76 -14.25
C PHE A 333 -18.05 -33.71 -14.10
N VAL A 334 -17.77 -34.14 -12.86
CA VAL A 334 -16.64 -35.04 -12.56
C VAL A 334 -16.81 -36.40 -13.22
N ALA A 335 -18.03 -36.95 -13.26
CA ALA A 335 -18.31 -38.22 -13.92
C ALA A 335 -18.03 -38.18 -15.44
N ARG A 336 -18.22 -37.04 -16.10
CA ARG A 336 -18.07 -36.90 -17.56
C ARG A 336 -16.70 -36.41 -18.00
N PHE A 337 -16.10 -35.49 -17.24
CA PHE A 337 -14.91 -34.74 -17.65
C PHE A 337 -13.75 -34.84 -16.64
N GLY A 338 -13.92 -35.54 -15.52
CA GLY A 338 -12.93 -35.63 -14.45
C GLY A 338 -12.89 -34.39 -13.55
N ASN A 339 -11.87 -34.32 -12.68
CA ASN A 339 -11.75 -33.26 -11.68
C ASN A 339 -11.53 -31.87 -12.29
N LEU A 340 -12.01 -30.83 -11.60
CA LEU A 340 -11.94 -29.43 -12.05
C LEU A 340 -10.51 -28.95 -12.24
N ASN A 341 -9.61 -29.33 -11.31
CA ASN A 341 -8.21 -28.90 -11.32
C ASN A 341 -7.29 -29.68 -12.28
N THR A 342 -7.85 -30.59 -13.09
CA THR A 342 -7.09 -31.29 -14.13
C THR A 342 -6.64 -30.31 -15.22
N ALA A 343 -5.45 -30.50 -15.79
CA ALA A 343 -4.87 -29.61 -16.81
C ALA A 343 -5.81 -29.35 -18.02
N GLU A 344 -6.62 -30.34 -18.38
CA GLU A 344 -7.60 -30.22 -19.47
C GLU A 344 -8.80 -29.34 -19.13
N ASN A 345 -9.24 -29.32 -17.86
CA ASN A 345 -10.44 -28.59 -17.43
C ASN A 345 -10.08 -27.16 -16.99
N ILE A 346 -8.98 -27.01 -16.24
CA ILE A 346 -8.55 -25.72 -15.69
C ILE A 346 -8.31 -24.65 -16.76
N LYS A 347 -7.87 -25.04 -17.96
CA LYS A 347 -7.66 -24.10 -19.08
C LYS A 347 -8.96 -23.41 -19.50
N PHE A 348 -10.08 -24.12 -19.52
CA PHE A 348 -11.38 -23.56 -19.90
C PHE A 348 -11.99 -22.73 -18.76
N ILE A 349 -11.81 -23.18 -17.52
CA ILE A 349 -12.25 -22.43 -16.34
C ILE A 349 -11.53 -21.08 -16.26
N LYS A 350 -10.21 -21.05 -16.51
CA LYS A 350 -9.42 -19.80 -16.54
C LYS A 350 -9.73 -18.88 -17.72
N MET A 351 -10.40 -19.36 -18.76
CA MET A 351 -10.87 -18.50 -19.86
C MET A 351 -12.09 -17.66 -19.45
N ASP A 352 -12.75 -18.03 -18.35
CA ASP A 352 -13.93 -17.37 -17.82
C ASP A 352 -13.56 -16.37 -16.71
N ALA A 353 -14.04 -15.14 -16.82
CA ALA A 353 -13.78 -14.10 -15.83
C ALA A 353 -14.37 -14.39 -14.45
N SER A 354 -15.51 -15.10 -14.40
CA SER A 354 -16.20 -15.49 -13.16
C SER A 354 -15.93 -16.95 -12.78
N GLY A 355 -14.82 -17.51 -13.27
CA GLY A 355 -14.41 -18.90 -13.04
C GLY A 355 -13.33 -19.08 -11.99
N ASN A 356 -12.76 -18.01 -11.44
CA ASN A 356 -11.61 -18.08 -10.54
C ASN A 356 -11.93 -18.80 -9.23
N GLU A 357 -13.19 -18.78 -8.80
CA GLU A 357 -13.67 -19.39 -7.56
C GLU A 357 -13.84 -20.92 -7.68
N ILE A 358 -14.13 -21.40 -8.90
CA ILE A 358 -14.50 -22.79 -9.17
C ILE A 358 -13.38 -23.81 -8.88
N PRO A 359 -12.09 -23.54 -9.18
CA PRO A 359 -10.98 -24.40 -8.78
C PRO A 359 -10.91 -24.70 -7.27
N TYR A 360 -11.37 -23.77 -6.43
CA TYR A 360 -11.36 -23.91 -4.97
C TYR A 360 -12.46 -24.82 -4.44
N LEU A 361 -13.37 -25.28 -5.29
CA LEU A 361 -14.34 -26.32 -4.95
C LEU A 361 -13.66 -27.66 -4.63
N GLU A 362 -12.41 -27.84 -5.09
CA GLU A 362 -11.59 -29.03 -4.85
C GLU A 362 -10.39 -28.69 -3.97
N ARG A 363 -10.13 -29.53 -2.96
CA ARG A 363 -8.96 -29.42 -2.07
C ARG A 363 -8.10 -30.66 -2.20
N VAL A 364 -6.79 -30.48 -2.32
CA VAL A 364 -5.83 -31.59 -2.39
C VAL A 364 -5.26 -31.84 -1.00
N VAL A 365 -5.57 -32.98 -0.40
CA VAL A 365 -5.03 -33.40 0.91
C VAL A 365 -4.32 -34.74 0.71
N GLY A 366 -3.01 -34.78 0.96
CA GLY A 366 -2.22 -36.01 0.79
C GLY A 366 -2.18 -36.56 -0.65
N GLY A 367 -2.39 -35.71 -1.66
CA GLY A 367 -2.45 -36.11 -3.07
C GLY A 367 -3.83 -36.63 -3.53
N VAL A 368 -4.81 -36.71 -2.63
CA VAL A 368 -6.21 -37.06 -2.96
C VAL A 368 -7.03 -35.78 -3.06
N ILE A 369 -7.91 -35.71 -4.07
CA ILE A 369 -8.81 -34.59 -4.29
C ILE A 369 -10.09 -34.80 -3.46
N HIS A 370 -10.40 -33.85 -2.60
CA HIS A 370 -11.59 -33.80 -1.76
C HIS A 370 -12.51 -32.64 -2.16
N LYS A 371 -13.82 -32.81 -1.99
CA LYS A 371 -14.79 -31.72 -2.06
C LYS A 371 -14.50 -30.67 -0.97
N SER A 372 -14.67 -29.40 -1.29
CA SER A 372 -14.55 -28.30 -0.34
C SER A 372 -15.74 -28.22 0.63
N ASN A 373 -15.62 -27.41 1.68
CA ASN A 373 -16.63 -27.31 2.74
C ASN A 373 -17.99 -26.79 2.27
N ILE A 374 -18.05 -25.99 1.19
CA ILE A 374 -19.30 -25.41 0.69
C ILE A 374 -20.32 -26.47 0.25
N PHE A 375 -19.88 -27.69 -0.04
CA PHE A 375 -20.76 -28.80 -0.39
C PHE A 375 -21.50 -29.40 0.81
N ASP A 376 -21.06 -29.10 2.04
CA ASP A 376 -21.62 -29.64 3.28
C ASP A 376 -22.38 -28.56 4.08
N HIS A 377 -21.74 -27.42 4.38
CA HIS A 377 -22.30 -26.34 5.21
C HIS A 377 -21.97 -24.94 4.66
N PRO A 378 -22.68 -23.89 5.10
CA PRO A 378 -22.42 -22.51 4.67
C PRO A 378 -20.99 -22.07 4.99
N VAL A 379 -20.35 -21.40 4.03
CA VAL A 379 -18.99 -20.83 4.20
C VAL A 379 -18.98 -19.31 4.19
N SER A 380 -20.10 -18.69 3.85
CA SER A 380 -20.24 -17.22 3.76
C SER A 380 -20.43 -16.54 5.12
N PHE A 381 -20.86 -17.29 6.15
CA PHE A 381 -21.05 -16.79 7.51
C PHE A 381 -20.71 -17.88 8.54
N SER A 382 -20.44 -17.47 9.78
CA SER A 382 -20.16 -18.41 10.87
C SER A 382 -21.47 -19.02 11.37
N THR A 383 -21.56 -20.35 11.33
CA THR A 383 -22.67 -21.13 11.95
C THR A 383 -22.38 -21.50 13.41
N ARG A 384 -21.20 -21.13 13.93
CA ARG A 384 -20.84 -21.44 15.32
C ARG A 384 -21.63 -20.53 16.26
N GLU A 385 -22.45 -21.15 17.09
CA GLU A 385 -23.02 -20.51 18.27
C GLU A 385 -21.87 -20.16 19.21
N VAL A 386 -21.65 -18.86 19.40
CA VAL A 386 -20.76 -18.37 20.44
C VAL A 386 -21.55 -18.49 21.74
N THR A 387 -21.09 -19.35 22.64
CA THR A 387 -21.64 -19.44 24.00
C THR A 387 -20.62 -18.79 24.92
N VAL A 388 -21.07 -17.84 25.73
CA VAL A 388 -20.20 -17.14 26.68
C VAL A 388 -20.66 -17.45 28.09
N ASN A 389 -19.72 -17.50 29.03
CA ASN A 389 -20.01 -17.78 30.43
C ASN A 389 -19.80 -16.56 31.34
N SER A 390 -19.37 -15.42 30.79
CA SER A 390 -19.06 -14.18 31.50
C SER A 390 -19.43 -12.95 30.68
N ALA A 391 -19.77 -11.84 31.36
CA ALA A 391 -20.01 -10.55 30.72
C ALA A 391 -18.76 -10.00 29.98
N SER A 392 -17.55 -10.28 30.48
CA SER A 392 -16.29 -9.87 29.80
C SER A 392 -16.06 -10.64 28.49
N GLU A 393 -16.43 -11.91 28.46
CA GLU A 393 -16.38 -12.75 27.27
C GLU A 393 -17.45 -12.31 26.26
N ALA A 394 -18.65 -11.97 26.73
CA ALA A 394 -19.70 -11.36 25.90
C ALA A 394 -19.25 -10.03 25.27
N LEU A 395 -18.59 -9.16 26.04
CA LEU A 395 -18.03 -7.91 25.54
C LEU A 395 -16.98 -8.17 24.45
N SER A 396 -16.08 -9.14 24.69
CA SER A 396 -15.06 -9.52 23.71
C SER A 396 -15.66 -10.13 22.44
N ALA A 397 -16.74 -10.91 22.56
CA ALA A 397 -17.49 -11.42 21.43
C ALA A 397 -18.16 -10.30 20.62
N SER A 398 -18.76 -9.31 21.30
CA SER A 398 -19.35 -8.12 20.67
C SER A 398 -18.33 -7.31 19.88
N LEU A 399 -17.16 -7.07 20.48
CA LEU A 399 -16.07 -6.34 19.85
C LEU A 399 -15.50 -7.10 18.65
N ASN A 400 -15.38 -8.42 18.74
CA ASN A 400 -14.92 -9.24 17.63
C ASN A 400 -15.91 -9.25 16.45
N LEU A 401 -17.22 -9.23 16.72
CA LEU A 401 -18.24 -9.24 15.68
C LEU A 401 -18.47 -7.85 15.05
N SER A 402 -18.68 -6.83 15.88
CA SER A 402 -19.14 -5.50 15.42
C SER A 402 -18.07 -4.40 15.51
N GLY A 403 -16.99 -4.61 16.27
CA GLY A 403 -16.02 -3.57 16.59
C GLY A 403 -16.52 -2.52 17.58
N SER A 404 -17.71 -2.71 18.16
CA SER A 404 -18.34 -1.84 19.15
C SER A 404 -18.97 -2.64 20.29
N VAL A 405 -19.32 -1.94 21.37
CA VAL A 405 -20.10 -2.52 22.47
C VAL A 405 -21.57 -2.49 22.04
N ASP A 406 -22.12 -3.67 21.76
CA ASP A 406 -23.53 -3.87 21.41
C ASP A 406 -24.22 -4.63 22.55
N LEU A 407 -24.97 -3.91 23.37
CA LEU A 407 -25.61 -4.47 24.55
C LEU A 407 -26.67 -5.51 24.18
N GLY A 408 -27.44 -5.29 23.11
CA GLY A 408 -28.48 -6.25 22.71
C GLY A 408 -27.89 -7.60 22.27
N PHE A 409 -26.80 -7.57 21.51
CA PHE A 409 -26.06 -8.78 21.16
C PHE A 409 -25.47 -9.50 22.39
N MET A 410 -24.98 -8.73 23.37
CA MET A 410 -24.45 -9.29 24.60
C MET A 410 -25.54 -9.93 25.46
N GLU A 411 -26.74 -9.36 25.51
CA GLU A 411 -27.92 -9.96 26.16
C GLU A 411 -28.29 -11.28 25.48
N ASP A 412 -28.36 -11.31 24.15
CA ASP A 412 -28.74 -12.50 23.37
C ASP A 412 -27.79 -13.69 23.61
N ILE A 413 -26.48 -13.42 23.72
CA ILE A 413 -25.46 -14.46 23.86
C ILE A 413 -25.27 -14.91 25.31
N SER A 414 -25.32 -13.97 26.26
CA SER A 414 -25.01 -14.26 27.66
C SER A 414 -26.25 -14.59 28.50
N GLY A 415 -27.44 -14.15 28.07
CA GLY A 415 -28.67 -14.23 28.84
C GLY A 415 -28.73 -13.29 30.05
N PHE A 416 -27.71 -12.44 30.26
CA PHE A 416 -27.74 -11.38 31.26
C PHE A 416 -28.60 -10.20 30.80
N THR A 417 -29.18 -9.49 31.75
CA THR A 417 -29.88 -8.22 31.46
C THR A 417 -28.90 -7.07 31.27
N GLU A 418 -29.30 -6.02 30.55
CA GLU A 418 -28.50 -4.81 30.33
C GLU A 418 -27.95 -4.22 31.64
N SER A 419 -28.76 -4.20 32.70
CA SER A 419 -28.35 -3.71 34.02
C SER A 419 -27.24 -4.56 34.65
N GLU A 420 -27.35 -5.90 34.54
CA GLU A 420 -26.32 -6.82 35.03
C GLU A 420 -25.04 -6.72 34.21
N LEU A 421 -25.13 -6.51 32.90
CA LEU A 421 -23.97 -6.28 32.04
C LEU A 421 -23.24 -4.98 32.43
N LEU A 422 -23.98 -3.89 32.64
CA LEU A 422 -23.42 -2.60 33.06
C LEU A 422 -22.76 -2.68 34.44
N GLU A 423 -23.31 -3.47 35.36
CA GLU A 423 -22.74 -3.69 36.69
C GLU A 423 -21.47 -4.53 36.64
N ASN A 424 -21.48 -5.65 35.91
CA ASN A 424 -20.32 -6.53 35.78
C ASN A 424 -19.17 -5.90 34.97
N LEU A 425 -19.47 -4.97 34.07
CA LEU A 425 -18.50 -4.31 33.19
C LEU A 425 -18.09 -2.91 33.67
N GLN A 426 -18.39 -2.55 34.92
CA GLN A 426 -17.98 -1.27 35.49
C GLN A 426 -16.46 -1.06 35.35
N GLY A 427 -16.08 0.09 34.80
CA GLY A 427 -14.68 0.45 34.55
C GLY A 427 -14.08 -0.11 33.26
N GLN A 428 -14.72 -1.10 32.62
CA GLN A 428 -14.33 -1.59 31.29
C GLN A 428 -15.06 -0.87 30.16
N ILE A 429 -16.30 -0.43 30.40
CA ILE A 429 -17.11 0.32 29.45
C ILE A 429 -17.57 1.64 30.05
N PHE A 430 -17.68 2.66 29.21
CA PHE A 430 -18.16 4.00 29.58
C PHE A 430 -19.13 4.51 28.52
N TYR A 431 -20.19 5.18 28.97
CA TYR A 431 -21.12 5.85 28.09
C TYR A 431 -20.51 7.16 27.58
N ASN A 432 -20.48 7.33 26.26
CA ASN A 432 -20.09 8.58 25.63
C ASN A 432 -21.35 9.32 25.13
N PRO A 433 -21.82 10.38 25.83
CA PRO A 433 -23.04 11.08 25.43
C PRO A 433 -22.90 11.89 24.14
N LEU A 434 -21.67 12.20 23.70
CA LEU A 434 -21.44 12.91 22.45
C LEU A 434 -21.65 12.00 21.23
N SER A 435 -21.31 10.71 21.36
CA SER A 435 -21.53 9.71 20.31
C SER A 435 -22.82 8.92 20.48
N GLY A 436 -23.43 8.99 21.68
CA GLY A 436 -24.63 8.24 22.06
C GLY A 436 -24.38 6.73 22.14
N LYS A 437 -23.12 6.29 22.30
CA LYS A 437 -22.72 4.88 22.29
C LYS A 437 -21.87 4.54 23.50
N MET A 438 -21.93 3.26 23.87
CA MET A 438 -21.00 2.68 24.84
C MET A 438 -19.64 2.45 24.18
N GLU A 439 -18.59 2.91 24.83
CA GLU A 439 -17.21 2.75 24.40
C GLU A 439 -16.41 2.01 25.46
N VAL A 440 -15.44 1.19 25.02
CA VAL A 440 -14.48 0.56 25.92
C VAL A 440 -13.56 1.60 26.56
N SER A 441 -13.13 1.34 27.79
CA SER A 441 -12.26 2.22 28.58
C SER A 441 -10.99 2.62 27.83
N GLN A 442 -10.36 1.67 27.15
CA GLN A 442 -9.16 1.89 26.34
C GLN A 442 -9.37 2.91 25.21
N LYS A 443 -10.58 2.99 24.64
CA LYS A 443 -10.93 3.94 23.58
C LYS A 443 -11.40 5.26 24.17
N PHE A 444 -12.24 5.19 25.20
CA PHE A 444 -12.84 6.35 25.82
C PHE A 444 -11.81 7.23 26.55
N LEU A 445 -10.94 6.61 27.35
CA LEU A 445 -9.88 7.27 28.13
C LEU A 445 -8.61 7.58 27.31
N ALA A 446 -8.60 7.32 26.01
CA ALA A 446 -7.48 7.63 25.12
C ALA A 446 -7.66 8.96 24.38
N GLY A 447 -6.55 9.53 23.89
CA GLY A 447 -6.52 10.77 23.11
C GLY A 447 -6.54 12.03 23.98
N ASN A 448 -7.18 13.10 23.51
CA ASN A 448 -7.26 14.36 24.25
C ASN A 448 -8.31 14.29 25.36
N VAL A 449 -7.93 13.69 26.49
CA VAL A 449 -8.78 13.49 27.68
C VAL A 449 -9.27 14.83 28.24
N VAL A 450 -8.44 15.87 28.20
CA VAL A 450 -8.79 17.21 28.71
C VAL A 450 -9.92 17.83 27.89
N LEU A 451 -9.84 17.76 26.56
CA LEU A 451 -10.88 18.27 25.68
C LEU A 451 -12.18 17.47 25.84
N LYS A 452 -12.09 16.14 25.91
CA LYS A 452 -13.24 15.26 26.16
C LYS A 452 -13.92 15.59 27.49
N ALA A 453 -13.15 15.76 28.57
CA ALA A 453 -13.67 16.12 29.89
C ALA A 453 -14.38 17.48 29.85
N ARG A 454 -13.82 18.47 29.13
CA ARG A 454 -14.45 19.78 28.96
C ARG A 454 -15.79 19.67 28.23
N GLN A 455 -15.82 18.97 27.09
CA GLN A 455 -17.06 18.77 26.32
C GLN A 455 -18.12 18.01 27.13
N LEU A 456 -17.71 17.01 27.91
CA LEU A 456 -18.61 16.26 28.76
C LEU A 456 -19.15 17.10 29.93
N THR A 457 -18.31 17.98 30.50
CA THR A 457 -18.74 18.95 31.52
C THR A 457 -19.78 19.92 30.95
N GLU A 458 -19.56 20.43 29.73
CA GLU A 458 -20.54 21.25 29.02
C GLU A 458 -21.85 20.48 28.79
N TYR A 459 -21.78 19.21 28.40
CA TYR A 459 -22.97 18.36 28.23
C TYR A 459 -23.75 18.14 29.53
N ILE A 460 -23.06 17.82 30.62
CA ILE A 460 -23.67 17.58 31.94
C ILE A 460 -24.34 18.85 32.48
N SER A 461 -23.79 20.03 32.17
CA SER A 461 -24.43 21.30 32.54
C SER A 461 -25.82 21.48 31.91
N LEU A 462 -26.04 20.87 30.75
CA LEU A 462 -27.32 20.89 30.04
C LEU A 462 -28.24 19.73 30.45
N HIS A 463 -27.68 18.59 30.88
CA HIS A 463 -28.43 17.38 31.27
C HIS A 463 -27.95 16.81 32.62
N PRO A 464 -28.34 17.42 33.76
CA PRO A 464 -27.85 17.01 35.08
C PRO A 464 -28.36 15.65 35.59
N GLN A 465 -29.37 15.07 34.91
CA GLN A 465 -30.02 13.81 35.33
C GLN A 465 -29.29 12.56 34.81
N ASP A 466 -28.31 12.72 33.91
CA ASP A 466 -27.59 11.59 33.33
C ASP A 466 -26.50 11.07 34.30
N THR A 467 -26.84 10.00 35.01
CA THR A 467 -25.94 9.36 35.98
C THR A 467 -24.76 8.66 35.32
N GLU A 468 -24.88 8.21 34.08
CA GLU A 468 -23.81 7.52 33.37
C GLU A 468 -22.77 8.49 32.84
N ALA A 469 -23.22 9.63 32.29
CA ALA A 469 -22.34 10.72 31.90
C ALA A 469 -21.49 11.23 33.09
N LEU A 470 -22.07 11.31 34.30
CA LEU A 470 -21.33 11.68 35.51
C LEU A 470 -20.23 10.66 35.86
N LYS A 471 -20.50 9.36 35.73
CA LYS A 471 -19.49 8.30 35.93
C LYS A 471 -18.37 8.40 34.89
N SER A 472 -18.73 8.63 33.63
CA SER A 472 -17.78 8.84 32.54
C SER A 472 -16.90 10.08 32.76
N LEU A 473 -17.46 11.18 33.28
CA LEU A 473 -16.68 12.38 33.62
C LEU A 473 -15.69 12.11 34.75
N ALA A 474 -16.12 11.44 35.81
CA ALA A 474 -15.23 11.06 36.91
C ALA A 474 -14.05 10.20 36.43
N ALA A 475 -14.30 9.29 35.47
CA ALA A 475 -13.25 8.48 34.87
C ALA A 475 -12.27 9.31 34.02
N LEU A 476 -12.76 10.28 33.23
CA LEU A 476 -11.90 11.18 32.45
C LEU A 476 -11.06 12.11 33.34
N GLU A 477 -11.63 12.64 34.42
CA GLU A 477 -10.88 13.49 35.37
C GLU A 477 -9.79 12.68 36.09
N LYS A 478 -10.07 11.41 36.44
CA LYS A 478 -9.05 10.52 37.01
C LYS A 478 -7.94 10.17 36.00
N ALA A 479 -8.27 10.07 34.71
CA ALA A 479 -7.33 9.78 33.64
C ALA A 479 -6.57 11.03 33.13
N ARG A 480 -6.88 12.21 33.67
CA ARG A 480 -6.26 13.46 33.26
C ARG A 480 -4.77 13.47 33.67
N PRO A 481 -3.83 13.67 32.73
CA PRO A 481 -2.42 13.75 33.07
C PRO A 481 -2.14 15.03 33.87
N GLU A 482 -1.08 14.98 34.69
CA GLU A 482 -0.61 16.17 35.38
C GLU A 482 -0.18 17.25 34.36
N PRO A 483 -0.59 18.52 34.56
CA PRO A 483 -0.19 19.59 33.67
C PRO A 483 1.32 19.82 33.79
N ILE A 484 2.01 19.83 32.65
CA ILE A 484 3.45 20.12 32.59
C ILE A 484 3.66 21.58 32.97
N LYS A 485 4.56 21.84 33.93
CA LYS A 485 4.89 23.20 34.36
C LYS A 485 5.75 23.89 33.31
N PHE A 486 5.68 25.22 33.25
CA PHE A 486 6.51 25.98 32.32
C PHE A 486 8.02 25.75 32.57
N ASP A 487 8.44 25.67 33.82
CA ASP A 487 9.84 25.43 34.20
C ASP A 487 10.38 24.05 33.78
N GLU A 488 9.48 23.11 33.46
CA GLU A 488 9.84 21.77 32.95
C GLU A 488 9.92 21.75 31.42
N LEU A 489 9.59 22.85 30.76
CA LEU A 489 9.66 23.02 29.31
C LEU A 489 10.99 23.67 28.94
N ASP A 490 11.72 23.02 28.05
CA ASP A 490 12.95 23.56 27.46
C ASP A 490 12.65 24.13 26.07
N PHE A 491 12.88 25.43 25.89
CA PHE A 491 12.62 26.15 24.64
C PHE A 491 13.92 26.63 24.04
N ASN A 492 14.26 26.08 22.86
CA ASN A 492 15.40 26.53 22.08
C ASN A 492 14.97 27.59 21.05
N LEU A 493 15.86 28.55 20.78
CA LEU A 493 15.67 29.50 19.70
C LEU A 493 15.84 28.80 18.34
N GLY A 494 14.85 28.96 17.45
CA GLY A 494 14.91 28.39 16.09
C GLY A 494 14.13 27.10 15.87
N GLU A 495 13.43 26.61 16.90
CA GLU A 495 12.49 25.50 16.78
C GLU A 495 11.38 25.75 15.74
N ARG A 496 11.16 24.78 14.84
CA ARG A 496 10.21 24.87 13.71
C ARG A 496 8.74 24.88 14.11
N TRP A 497 8.42 24.64 15.38
CA TRP A 497 7.04 24.60 15.89
C TRP A 497 6.67 25.87 16.65
N ILE A 498 7.64 26.71 16.99
CA ILE A 498 7.41 28.04 17.55
C ILE A 498 7.05 28.97 16.39
N GLY A 499 5.92 29.67 16.50
CA GLY A 499 5.46 30.59 15.46
C GLY A 499 6.42 31.77 15.26
N CYS A 500 6.58 32.22 14.01
CA CYS A 500 7.47 33.34 13.65
C CYS A 500 7.10 34.64 14.40
N ASP A 501 5.86 34.81 14.82
CA ASP A 501 5.42 35.97 15.60
C ASP A 501 6.15 36.11 16.94
N ILE A 502 6.49 34.99 17.59
CA ILE A 502 7.25 34.98 18.84
C ILE A 502 8.68 35.43 18.56
N TYR A 503 9.30 34.90 17.49
CA TYR A 503 10.63 35.33 17.08
C TYR A 503 10.68 36.80 16.64
N ASN A 504 9.63 37.31 15.98
CA ASN A 504 9.51 38.72 15.61
C ASN A 504 9.50 39.63 16.85
N ARG A 505 8.74 39.25 17.88
CA ARG A 505 8.69 39.97 19.16
C ARG A 505 10.04 39.93 19.89
N PHE A 506 10.66 38.75 19.97
CA PHE A 506 11.98 38.59 20.58
C PHE A 506 13.05 39.41 19.86
N ALA A 507 13.19 39.24 18.53
CA ALA A 507 14.20 39.95 17.76
C ALA A 507 14.00 41.47 17.83
N SER A 508 12.74 41.93 17.82
CA SER A 508 12.45 43.36 17.98
C SER A 508 12.82 43.90 19.36
N HIS A 509 12.68 43.08 20.41
CA HIS A 509 13.12 43.39 21.77
C HIS A 509 14.66 43.39 21.89
N LEU A 510 15.33 42.40 21.31
CA LEU A 510 16.78 42.25 21.34
C LEU A 510 17.51 43.47 20.72
N PHE A 511 17.06 43.89 19.54
CA PHE A 511 17.73 44.92 18.73
C PHE A 511 17.12 46.33 18.85
N ASP A 512 16.06 46.52 19.64
CA ASP A 512 15.26 47.75 19.74
C ASP A 512 14.80 48.29 18.37
N THR A 513 14.42 47.41 17.45
CA THR A 513 14.01 47.80 16.09
C THR A 513 13.05 46.76 15.52
N GLU A 514 12.09 47.18 14.70
CA GLU A 514 11.15 46.25 14.06
C GLU A 514 11.89 45.29 13.13
N ILE A 515 11.94 44.01 13.53
CA ILE A 515 12.53 42.91 12.79
C ILE A 515 11.45 41.93 12.38
N LYS A 516 11.50 41.49 11.13
CA LYS A 516 10.62 40.48 10.55
C LYS A 516 11.43 39.26 10.16
N ILE A 517 11.04 38.14 10.73
CA ILE A 517 11.59 36.81 10.51
C ILE A 517 10.57 36.01 9.72
N TYR A 518 11.03 35.40 8.65
CA TYR A 518 10.23 34.52 7.80
C TYR A 518 10.93 33.17 7.72
N TYR A 519 10.21 32.11 8.06
CA TYR A 519 10.67 30.74 7.85
C TYR A 519 10.30 30.26 6.45
N SER A 520 11.28 29.73 5.72
CA SER A 520 11.08 29.12 4.41
C SER A 520 11.12 27.60 4.52
N GLU A 521 9.96 26.94 4.40
CA GLU A 521 9.86 25.48 4.49
C GLU A 521 10.66 24.75 3.39
N SER A 522 10.77 25.34 2.19
CA SER A 522 11.46 24.70 1.06
C SER A 522 12.98 24.63 1.23
N SER A 523 13.55 25.61 1.94
CA SER A 523 15.00 25.74 2.14
C SER A 523 15.41 25.42 3.58
N ASP A 524 14.43 25.20 4.46
CA ASP A 524 14.62 25.00 5.90
C ASP A 524 15.51 26.09 6.52
N ASP A 525 15.30 27.34 6.11
CA ASP A 525 16.11 28.49 6.51
C ASP A 525 15.23 29.66 6.97
N PHE A 526 15.80 30.51 7.82
CA PHE A 526 15.18 31.72 8.33
C PHE A 526 15.73 32.95 7.61
N SER A 527 14.83 33.75 7.06
CA SER A 527 15.15 35.07 6.53
C SER A 527 14.86 36.13 7.59
N VAL A 528 15.89 36.90 7.97
CA VAL A 528 15.79 37.98 8.96
C VAL A 528 15.95 39.32 8.26
N ASN A 529 14.92 40.17 8.34
CA ASN A 529 14.91 41.50 7.73
C ASN A 529 14.60 42.58 8.78
N ALA A 530 15.34 43.68 8.75
CA ALA A 530 15.09 44.85 9.60
C ALA A 530 14.68 46.06 8.75
N LYS A 531 13.77 46.91 9.26
CA LYS A 531 13.41 48.18 8.59
C LYS A 531 14.50 49.25 8.70
N ALA A 532 15.27 49.24 9.78
CA ALA A 532 16.35 50.18 10.03
C ALA A 532 17.54 49.45 10.69
N SER A 533 18.74 49.98 10.49
CA SER A 533 19.94 49.48 11.17
C SER A 533 20.24 50.34 12.39
N ASN A 534 20.65 49.71 13.49
CA ASN A 534 20.92 50.37 14.78
C ASN A 534 22.30 49.95 15.31
N ILE A 535 22.86 50.71 16.25
CA ILE A 535 24.15 50.45 16.90
C ILE A 535 24.20 49.04 17.52
N LYS A 536 23.07 48.54 18.05
CA LYS A 536 22.97 47.16 18.54
C LYS A 536 23.28 46.13 17.45
N ILE A 537 22.80 46.36 16.22
CA ILE A 537 22.97 45.46 15.08
C ILE A 537 24.39 45.59 14.49
N THR A 538 24.91 46.81 14.37
CA THR A 538 26.19 47.08 13.68
C THR A 538 27.42 47.02 14.57
N GLU A 539 27.26 47.15 15.88
CA GLU A 539 28.38 47.18 16.84
C GLU A 539 28.23 46.17 17.99
N LYS A 540 27.11 46.16 18.73
CA LYS A 540 26.97 45.30 19.95
C LYS A 540 26.99 43.80 19.60
N TYR A 541 26.21 43.41 18.61
CA TYR A 541 26.11 42.03 18.11
C TYR A 541 26.74 41.91 16.72
N ALA A 542 27.89 42.54 16.49
CA ALA A 542 28.58 42.44 15.21
C ALA A 542 30.04 42.04 15.40
N ILE A 543 30.59 41.33 14.40
CA ILE A 543 31.99 40.90 14.39
C ILE A 543 32.65 41.40 13.12
N LYS A 544 33.74 42.16 13.29
CA LYS A 544 34.56 42.66 12.19
C LYS A 544 35.67 41.65 11.92
N SER A 545 35.55 40.89 10.84
CA SER A 545 36.64 40.06 10.33
C SER A 545 37.40 40.79 9.22
N GLU A 546 38.62 40.35 8.94
CA GLU A 546 39.44 40.86 7.84
C GLU A 546 38.77 40.69 6.47
N SER A 547 37.94 39.65 6.30
CA SER A 547 37.25 39.42 5.02
C SER A 547 35.93 40.20 4.89
N ARG A 548 35.14 40.32 5.97
CA ARG A 548 33.83 41.01 5.98
C ARG A 548 33.35 41.26 7.42
N THR A 549 32.38 42.16 7.57
CA THR A 549 31.65 42.32 8.84
C THR A 549 30.44 41.40 8.88
N PHE A 550 30.26 40.71 10.01
CA PHE A 550 29.08 39.90 10.31
C PHE A 550 28.19 40.69 11.25
N ASP A 551 27.13 41.29 10.71
CA ASP A 551 26.16 42.07 11.48
C ASP A 551 25.27 41.20 12.37
N GLY A 552 24.59 41.82 13.35
CA GLY A 552 23.71 41.14 14.29
C GLY A 552 22.55 40.38 13.65
N LEU A 553 22.07 40.81 12.48
CA LEU A 553 21.06 40.07 11.73
C LEU A 553 21.61 38.75 11.15
N ASN A 554 22.88 38.75 10.74
CA ASN A 554 23.54 37.53 10.27
C ASN A 554 23.82 36.58 11.43
N LEU A 555 24.27 37.10 12.57
CA LEU A 555 24.46 36.29 13.77
C LEU A 555 23.13 35.74 14.29
N LEU A 556 22.04 36.53 14.27
CA LEU A 556 20.69 36.04 14.63
C LEU A 556 20.22 34.94 13.68
N ARG A 557 20.46 35.06 12.37
CA ARG A 557 20.16 33.98 11.41
C ARG A 557 20.89 32.69 11.77
N HIS A 558 22.19 32.78 12.05
CA HIS A 558 22.98 31.64 12.50
C HIS A 558 22.51 31.10 13.86
N ALA A 559 22.03 31.98 14.76
CA ALA A 559 21.44 31.60 16.03
C ALA A 559 20.18 30.74 15.85
N LEU A 560 19.27 31.16 14.95
CA LEU A 560 18.03 30.46 14.61
C LEU A 560 18.25 29.10 13.94
N VAL A 561 19.29 28.94 13.11
CA VAL A 561 19.56 27.67 12.40
C VAL A 561 20.49 26.74 13.20
N ASN A 562 20.92 27.16 14.37
CA ASN A 562 21.95 26.47 15.15
C ASN A 562 23.27 26.23 14.40
N THR A 563 23.76 27.27 13.72
CA THR A 563 25.01 27.22 12.94
C THR A 563 25.98 28.32 13.37
N THR A 564 27.22 28.23 12.89
CA THR A 564 28.29 29.19 13.16
C THR A 564 28.78 29.75 11.83
N PRO A 565 28.99 31.07 11.69
CA PRO A 565 29.50 31.63 10.45
C PRO A 565 30.93 31.13 10.15
N ASP A 566 31.19 30.74 8.90
CA ASP A 566 32.56 30.47 8.45
C ASP A 566 33.30 31.81 8.26
N ILE A 567 34.25 32.08 9.16
CA ILE A 567 35.10 33.27 9.13
C ILE A 567 36.51 32.87 8.72
N THR A 568 37.08 33.56 7.73
CA THR A 568 38.42 33.29 7.20
C THR A 568 39.30 34.53 7.24
N LYS A 569 40.60 34.30 7.44
CA LYS A 569 41.67 35.27 7.48
C LYS A 569 42.74 34.89 6.45
N THR A 570 43.45 35.89 5.93
CA THR A 570 44.55 35.65 4.98
C THR A 570 45.86 35.51 5.73
N GLU A 571 46.52 34.36 5.59
CA GLU A 571 47.87 34.12 6.10
C GLU A 571 48.85 33.97 4.93
N TYR A 572 50.07 34.48 5.11
CA TYR A 572 51.13 34.38 4.11
C TYR A 572 52.10 33.27 4.50
N LEU A 573 52.31 32.31 3.59
CA LEU A 573 53.34 31.27 3.75
C LEU A 573 54.74 31.88 3.62
N ALA A 574 55.77 31.14 4.06
CA ALA A 574 57.17 31.57 3.99
C ALA A 574 57.64 31.98 2.56
N ASP A 575 56.96 31.44 1.53
CA ASP A 575 57.21 31.72 0.12
C ASP A 575 56.41 32.94 -0.42
N GLY A 576 55.71 33.69 0.45
CA GLY A 576 54.94 34.88 0.10
C GLY A 576 53.57 34.62 -0.54
N THR A 577 53.14 33.35 -0.64
CA THR A 577 51.83 32.98 -1.18
C THR A 577 50.74 33.17 -0.13
N ALA A 578 49.65 33.86 -0.50
CA ALA A 578 48.49 34.10 0.36
C ALA A 578 47.55 32.88 0.40
N VAL A 579 47.26 32.36 1.59
CA VAL A 579 46.33 31.26 1.83
C VAL A 579 45.21 31.73 2.75
N LYS A 580 43.97 31.37 2.42
CA LYS A 580 42.80 31.63 3.29
C LYS A 580 42.69 30.53 4.33
N VAL A 581 42.91 30.88 5.58
CA VAL A 581 42.79 29.98 6.73
C VAL A 581 41.58 30.40 7.57
N LYS A 582 40.94 29.46 8.27
CA LYS A 582 39.82 29.79 9.15
C LYS A 582 40.31 30.58 10.37
N ASP A 583 39.64 31.68 10.68
CA ASP A 583 39.96 32.55 11.82
C ASP A 583 39.31 31.99 13.09
N MET A 584 40.06 31.21 13.87
CA MET A 584 39.53 30.55 15.07
C MET A 584 39.05 31.54 16.12
N ASP A 585 39.75 32.66 16.29
CA ASP A 585 39.42 33.68 17.30
C ASP A 585 38.10 34.38 16.94
N ALA A 586 37.93 34.76 15.67
CA ALA A 586 36.68 35.38 15.21
C ALA A 586 35.50 34.42 15.26
N ILE A 587 35.70 33.13 14.93
CA ILE A 587 34.66 32.10 15.05
C ILE A 587 34.26 31.92 16.53
N GLN A 588 35.22 31.88 17.45
CA GLN A 588 34.93 31.76 18.88
C GLN A 588 34.13 32.96 19.40
N MET A 589 34.49 34.18 18.99
CA MET A 589 33.70 35.39 19.32
C MET A 589 32.29 35.32 18.74
N ALA A 590 32.12 34.80 17.52
CA ALA A 590 30.82 34.62 16.88
C ALA A 590 29.93 33.64 17.64
N ASN A 591 30.51 32.52 18.08
CA ASN A 591 29.80 31.54 18.88
C ASN A 591 29.36 32.13 20.22
N GLY A 592 30.25 32.87 20.90
CA GLY A 592 29.90 33.56 22.15
C GLY A 592 28.72 34.54 21.97
N LYS A 593 28.69 35.30 20.87
CA LYS A 593 27.56 36.20 20.57
C LYS A 593 26.27 35.47 20.18
N ILE A 594 26.38 34.37 19.46
CA ILE A 594 25.23 33.54 19.12
C ILE A 594 24.63 32.91 20.38
N ASP A 595 25.45 32.41 21.30
CA ASP A 595 25.00 31.83 22.56
C ASP A 595 24.41 32.89 23.50
N GLU A 596 24.94 34.12 23.51
CA GLU A 596 24.33 35.27 24.20
C GLU A 596 22.91 35.52 23.70
N ILE A 597 22.70 35.55 22.38
CA ILE A 597 21.37 35.73 21.77
C ILE A 597 20.42 34.59 22.16
N ARG A 598 20.89 33.34 22.22
CA ARG A 598 20.07 32.19 22.61
C ARG A 598 19.66 32.24 24.07
N ASN A 599 20.60 32.55 24.97
CA ASN A 599 20.30 32.66 26.40
C ASN A 599 19.33 33.83 26.66
N GLU A 600 19.51 34.96 25.98
CA GLU A 600 18.57 36.09 26.07
C GLU A 600 17.16 35.71 25.59
N PHE A 601 17.01 34.82 24.60
CA PHE A 601 15.70 34.32 24.17
C PHE A 601 15.02 33.51 25.27
N THR A 602 15.75 32.60 25.90
CA THR A 602 15.24 31.78 27.01
C THR A 602 14.83 32.68 28.18
N ASP A 603 15.68 33.62 28.60
CA ASP A 603 15.38 34.55 29.69
C ASP A 603 14.18 35.46 29.36
N TRP A 604 14.05 35.89 28.10
CA TRP A 604 12.91 36.69 27.64
C TRP A 604 11.60 35.90 27.64
N LEU A 605 11.62 34.59 27.36
CA LEU A 605 10.43 33.74 27.44
C LEU A 605 9.91 33.57 28.88
N TYR A 606 10.79 33.67 29.88
CA TYR A 606 10.42 33.62 31.30
C TYR A 606 9.81 34.93 31.82
N GLN A 607 9.98 36.04 31.11
CA GLN A 607 9.47 37.37 31.46
C GLN A 607 8.09 37.62 30.85
#